data_AF-A0A1V1TAU8-F1
#
_entry.id   AF-A0A1V1TAU8-F1
#
_cell.length_a   1.000
_cell.length_b   1.000
_cell.length_c   1.000
_cell.angle_alpha   90.00
_cell.angle_beta   90.00
_cell.angle_gamma   90.00
#
_symmetry.space_group_name_H-M   'P 1'
#
loop_
_entity.id
_entity.type
_entity.pdbx_description
1 polymer ?
#
loop_
_entity_poly.entity_id
_entity_poly.type
_entity_poly.pdbx_seq_one_letter_code
_entity_poly.pdbx_strand_id
1 'polypeptide(L)'
;MTTTVSTLILFLQNHQKWEEETPYHVLLEPPAGLEKSNLNLEPVNSIYVQNIRDLDTPPTIEKNGFALINVDPGYLTSNEFDDNNKIATVFLPRAAKAVKAALGARRIQCFDTAVRRRHPQFPIHVGKAIRTYNLP
;
A
#
# COMPACT_ATOMS: atom_id res chain seq x y z
N MET A 1 -23.79 8.49 -2.50
CA MET A 1 -23.31 9.13 -3.73
C MET A 1 -21.86 8.77 -3.89
N THR A 2 -21.49 8.04 -4.94
CA THR A 2 -20.12 7.57 -5.16
C THR A 2 -19.23 8.77 -5.46
N THR A 3 -18.33 9.12 -4.53
CA THR A 3 -17.37 10.21 -4.75
C THR A 3 -16.39 9.76 -5.83
N THR A 4 -16.51 10.35 -7.02
CA THR A 4 -15.58 10.13 -8.13
C THR A 4 -14.60 11.29 -8.19
N VAL A 5 -13.31 10.99 -8.17
CA VAL A 5 -12.23 11.98 -8.30
C VAL A 5 -11.54 11.77 -9.64
N SER A 6 -11.30 12.85 -10.38
CA SER A 6 -10.47 12.81 -11.59
C SER A 6 -9.00 13.00 -11.23
N THR A 7 -8.13 12.25 -11.90
CA THR A 7 -6.68 12.31 -11.73
C THR A 7 -5.98 11.99 -13.06
N LEU A 8 -4.65 11.98 -13.03
CA LEU A 8 -3.80 11.45 -14.09
C LEU A 8 -2.95 10.29 -13.55
N ILE A 9 -2.45 9.46 -14.47
CA ILE A 9 -1.41 8.46 -14.21
C ILE A 9 -0.21 8.78 -15.09
N LEU A 10 1.00 8.62 -14.54
CA LEU A 10 2.25 8.80 -15.28
C LEU A 10 2.75 7.44 -15.77
N PHE A 11 2.98 7.31 -17.07
CA PHE A 11 3.56 6.12 -17.69
C PHE A 11 4.99 6.40 -18.16
N LEU A 12 5.85 5.39 -18.15
CA LEU A 12 7.18 5.50 -18.75
C LEU A 12 7.02 5.58 -20.27
N GLN A 13 7.54 6.65 -20.87
CA GLN A 13 7.55 6.78 -22.32
C GLN A 13 8.38 5.68 -22.96
N ASN A 14 7.94 5.15 -24.09
CA ASN A 14 8.77 4.27 -24.90
C ASN A 14 9.80 5.13 -25.68
N HIS A 15 11.06 5.11 -25.26
CA HIS A 15 12.14 5.93 -25.84
C HIS A 15 13.35 5.06 -26.19
N GLN A 16 13.97 5.32 -27.34
CA GLN A 16 15.11 4.51 -27.85
C GLN A 16 16.27 4.42 -26.84
N LYS A 17 16.52 5.49 -26.08
CA LYS A 17 17.54 5.53 -25.02
C LYS A 17 17.47 4.37 -24.02
N TRP A 18 16.32 3.72 -23.85
CA TRP A 18 16.19 2.56 -22.96
C TRP A 18 16.90 1.31 -23.46
N GLU A 19 17.32 1.28 -24.72
CA GLU A 19 18.19 0.24 -25.28
C GLU A 19 19.64 0.39 -24.79
N GLU A 20 20.06 1.61 -24.48
CA GLU A 20 21.43 1.95 -24.07
C GLU A 20 21.55 2.10 -22.55
N GLU A 21 20.52 2.63 -21.89
CA GLU A 21 20.51 2.89 -20.46
C GLU A 21 19.22 2.41 -19.80
N THR A 22 19.33 1.65 -18.70
CA THR A 22 18.17 1.17 -17.97
C THR A 22 17.46 2.32 -17.23
N PRO A 23 16.12 2.41 -17.30
CA PRO A 23 15.34 3.36 -16.51
C PRO A 23 15.60 3.19 -15.01
N TYR A 24 15.90 4.28 -14.30
CA TYR A 24 16.16 4.27 -12.87
C TYR A 24 15.54 5.47 -12.13
N HIS A 25 15.26 5.27 -10.85
CA HIS A 25 14.91 6.32 -9.90
C HIS A 25 15.62 6.06 -8.57
N VAL A 26 16.50 6.97 -8.16
CA VAL A 26 17.30 6.86 -6.94
C VAL A 26 16.43 7.26 -5.75
N LEU A 27 16.23 6.33 -4.81
CA LEU A 27 15.41 6.56 -3.61
C LEU A 27 16.07 7.59 -2.67
N LEU A 28 17.38 7.53 -2.50
CA LEU A 28 18.17 8.41 -1.63
C LEU A 28 18.75 9.59 -2.39
N GLU A 29 19.31 10.57 -1.68
CA GLU A 29 19.99 11.69 -2.33
C GLU A 29 21.17 11.16 -3.16
N PRO A 30 21.22 11.44 -4.48
CA PRO A 30 22.28 10.93 -5.31
C PRO A 30 23.60 11.67 -5.00
N PRO A 31 24.76 11.01 -5.18
CA PRO A 31 26.04 11.70 -5.13
C PRO A 31 26.12 12.79 -6.21
N ALA A 32 27.01 13.77 -6.01
CA ALA A 32 27.23 14.82 -6.99
C ALA A 32 27.55 14.22 -8.38
N GLY A 33 26.82 14.66 -9.39
CA GLY A 33 26.96 14.20 -10.77
C GLY A 33 26.05 13.05 -11.19
N LEU A 34 25.31 12.42 -10.26
CA LEU A 34 24.25 11.47 -10.61
C LEU A 34 22.88 12.14 -10.50
N GLU A 35 22.07 12.05 -11.56
CA GLU A 35 20.70 12.54 -11.51
C GLU A 35 19.83 11.66 -10.61
N LYS A 36 18.79 12.25 -10.00
CA LYS A 36 17.84 11.53 -9.16
C LYS A 36 17.09 10.43 -9.93
N SER A 37 16.88 10.61 -11.22
CA SER A 37 16.12 9.72 -12.09
C SER A 37 16.40 10.09 -13.53
N ASN A 38 16.51 9.10 -14.42
CA ASN A 38 16.56 9.33 -15.87
C ASN A 38 15.18 9.14 -16.55
N LEU A 39 14.12 8.85 -15.80
CA LEU A 39 12.79 8.52 -16.31
C LEU A 39 12.14 9.66 -17.09
N ASN A 40 11.61 9.34 -18.28
CA ASN A 40 10.73 10.23 -19.03
C ASN A 40 9.29 9.75 -18.88
N LEU A 41 8.45 10.51 -18.17
CA LEU A 41 7.09 10.12 -17.87
C LEU A 41 6.08 10.91 -18.71
N GLU A 42 5.10 10.22 -19.28
CA GLU A 42 3.96 10.81 -19.97
C GLU A 42 2.68 10.77 -19.12
N PRO A 43 1.94 11.87 -19.00
CA PRO A 43 0.67 11.89 -18.28
C PRO A 43 -0.48 11.38 -19.14
N VAL A 44 -1.20 10.37 -18.63
CA VAL A 44 -2.53 9.99 -19.11
C VAL A 44 -3.56 10.63 -18.18
N ASN A 45 -4.27 11.62 -18.71
CA ASN A 45 -5.26 12.41 -17.98
C ASN A 45 -6.63 11.72 -17.93
N SER A 46 -7.58 12.33 -17.23
CA SER A 46 -8.98 11.91 -17.20
C SER A 46 -9.19 10.48 -16.66
N ILE A 47 -8.35 10.08 -15.71
CA ILE A 47 -8.54 8.84 -14.96
C ILE A 47 -9.54 9.11 -13.84
N TYR A 48 -10.63 8.35 -13.82
CA TYR A 48 -11.65 8.47 -12.79
C TYR A 48 -11.44 7.40 -11.71
N VAL A 49 -11.26 7.83 -10.47
CA VAL A 49 -11.08 6.97 -9.30
C VAL A 49 -12.34 7.04 -8.45
N GLN A 50 -12.88 5.87 -8.13
CA GLN A 50 -14.07 5.73 -7.29
C GLN A 50 -13.71 5.14 -5.93
N ASN A 51 -14.42 5.57 -4.88
CA ASN A 51 -14.31 4.94 -3.58
C ASN A 51 -14.91 3.52 -3.62
N ILE A 52 -14.04 2.52 -3.48
CA ILE A 52 -14.39 1.09 -3.46
C ILE A 52 -15.47 0.73 -2.44
N ARG A 53 -15.60 1.50 -1.35
CA ARG A 53 -16.60 1.26 -0.29
C ARG A 53 -18.03 1.62 -0.72
N ASP A 54 -18.16 2.43 -1.76
CA ASP A 54 -19.43 2.96 -2.25
C ASP A 54 -19.91 2.23 -3.52
N LEU A 55 -19.30 1.08 -3.86
CA LEU A 55 -19.69 0.28 -5.01
C LEU A 55 -20.93 -0.56 -4.70
N ASP A 56 -21.90 -0.57 -5.62
CA ASP A 56 -23.12 -1.38 -5.49
C ASP A 56 -22.82 -2.88 -5.41
N THR A 57 -21.76 -3.31 -6.10
CA THR A 57 -21.26 -4.69 -6.06
C THR A 57 -19.81 -4.68 -5.61
N PRO A 58 -19.52 -5.08 -4.36
CA PRO A 58 -18.15 -5.20 -3.88
C PRO A 58 -17.32 -6.21 -4.70
N PRO A 59 -16.01 -5.99 -4.83
CA PRO A 59 -15.14 -6.93 -5.53
C PRO A 59 -15.03 -8.25 -4.78
N THR A 60 -14.87 -9.34 -5.53
CA THR A 60 -14.72 -10.70 -5.03
C THR A 60 -13.39 -11.28 -5.47
N ILE A 61 -12.85 -12.23 -4.69
CA ILE A 61 -11.57 -12.87 -5.01
C ILE A 61 -11.65 -13.57 -6.37
N GLU A 62 -12.74 -14.25 -6.67
CA GLU A 62 -12.93 -15.07 -7.87
C GLU A 62 -12.99 -14.21 -9.14
N LYS A 63 -13.66 -13.06 -9.07
CA LYS A 63 -13.85 -12.18 -10.23
C LYS A 63 -12.71 -11.18 -10.40
N ASN A 64 -12.18 -10.65 -9.29
CA ASN A 64 -11.31 -9.49 -9.29
C ASN A 64 -9.89 -9.80 -8.78
N GLY A 65 -9.66 -10.96 -8.15
CA GLY A 65 -8.41 -11.28 -7.47
C GLY A 65 -8.23 -10.62 -6.10
N PHE A 66 -9.22 -9.85 -5.64
CA PHE A 66 -9.23 -9.20 -4.32
C PHE A 66 -10.67 -9.01 -3.82
N ALA A 67 -10.84 -8.85 -2.51
CA ALA A 67 -12.12 -8.54 -1.89
C ALA A 67 -11.96 -7.47 -0.81
N LEU A 68 -13.04 -6.73 -0.57
CA LEU A 68 -13.12 -5.78 0.54
C LEU A 68 -13.80 -6.47 1.73
N ILE A 69 -13.09 -6.52 2.87
CA ILE A 69 -13.64 -7.08 4.12
C ILE A 69 -13.61 -6.03 5.21
N ASN A 70 -14.64 -6.04 6.06
CA ASN A 70 -14.68 -5.23 7.26
C ASN A 70 -14.04 -5.99 8.42
N VAL A 71 -13.09 -5.36 9.09
CA VAL A 71 -12.44 -5.89 10.28
C VAL A 71 -12.79 -4.99 11.45
N ASP A 72 -13.41 -5.56 12.47
CA ASP A 72 -13.64 -4.88 13.74
C ASP A 72 -12.29 -4.69 14.46
N PRO A 73 -11.85 -3.44 14.72
CA PRO A 73 -10.61 -3.18 15.45
C PRO A 73 -10.70 -3.51 16.95
N GLY A 74 -11.89 -3.85 17.45
CA GLY A 74 -12.16 -4.01 18.88
C GLY A 74 -12.19 -2.64 19.57
N TYR A 75 -11.53 -2.55 20.72
CA TYR A 75 -11.46 -1.30 21.49
C TYR A 75 -10.32 -0.37 21.07
N LEU A 76 -9.54 -0.75 20.05
CA LEU A 76 -8.39 0.05 19.61
C LEU A 76 -8.85 1.33 18.92
N THR A 77 -8.35 2.44 19.42
CA THR A 77 -8.42 3.75 18.77
C THR A 77 -7.31 3.90 17.73
N SER A 78 -7.46 4.84 16.80
CA SER A 78 -6.51 5.07 15.71
C SER A 78 -5.06 5.32 16.16
N ASN A 79 -4.86 5.88 17.36
CA ASN A 79 -3.52 6.16 17.91
C ASN A 79 -2.87 4.93 18.57
N GLU A 80 -3.65 3.88 18.86
CA GLU A 80 -3.16 2.65 19.49
C GLU A 80 -2.65 1.62 18.48
N PHE A 81 -2.83 1.88 17.17
CA PHE A 81 -2.24 1.09 16.08
C PHE A 81 -0.73 1.27 15.94
N ASP A 82 -0.11 2.11 16.77
CA ASP A 82 1.35 2.21 16.90
C ASP A 82 1.91 1.30 18.01
N ASP A 83 1.04 0.65 18.82
CA ASP A 83 1.42 -0.28 19.88
C ASP A 83 1.36 -1.74 19.38
N ASN A 84 2.54 -2.31 19.11
CA ASN A 84 2.67 -3.68 18.59
C ASN A 84 2.04 -4.74 19.49
N ASN A 85 2.09 -4.57 20.82
CA ASN A 85 1.52 -5.55 21.73
C ASN A 85 0.00 -5.57 21.60
N LYS A 86 -0.62 -4.39 21.49
CA LYS A 86 -2.06 -4.25 21.23
C LYS A 86 -2.43 -4.80 19.86
N ILE A 87 -1.63 -4.53 18.82
CA ILE A 87 -1.87 -5.10 17.48
C ILE A 87 -1.85 -6.63 17.54
N ALA A 88 -0.80 -7.22 18.11
CA ALA A 88 -0.60 -8.66 18.17
C ALA A 88 -1.67 -9.38 19.01
N THR A 89 -2.06 -8.81 20.15
CA THR A 89 -2.98 -9.45 21.10
C THR A 89 -4.46 -9.14 20.84
N VAL A 90 -4.77 -8.00 20.19
CA VAL A 90 -6.15 -7.54 19.99
C VAL A 90 -6.54 -7.57 18.52
N PHE A 91 -5.79 -6.89 17.66
CA PHE A 91 -6.18 -6.68 16.27
C PHE A 91 -5.94 -7.91 15.39
N LEU A 92 -4.74 -8.50 15.41
CA LEU A 92 -4.39 -9.62 14.52
C LEU A 92 -5.29 -10.85 14.71
N PRO A 93 -5.68 -11.26 15.93
CA PRO A 93 -6.63 -12.36 16.09
C PRO A 93 -7.99 -12.06 15.45
N ARG A 94 -8.46 -10.80 15.54
CA ARG A 94 -9.73 -10.36 14.93
C ARG A 94 -9.62 -10.31 13.41
N ALA A 95 -8.55 -9.74 12.87
CA ALA A 95 -8.25 -9.72 11.45
C ALA A 95 -8.15 -11.14 10.89
N ALA A 96 -7.41 -12.03 11.54
CA ALA A 96 -7.27 -13.42 11.14
C ALA A 96 -8.63 -14.15 11.12
N LYS A 97 -9.50 -13.90 12.12
CA LYS A 97 -10.85 -14.45 12.15
C LYS A 97 -11.72 -13.93 10.99
N ALA A 98 -11.67 -12.62 10.72
CA ALA A 98 -12.42 -12.00 9.62
C ALA A 98 -11.96 -12.54 8.25
N VAL A 99 -10.66 -12.60 8.01
CA VAL A 99 -10.08 -13.16 6.78
C VAL A 99 -10.42 -14.64 6.64
N LYS A 100 -10.33 -15.42 7.73
CA LYS A 100 -10.68 -16.85 7.71
C LYS A 100 -12.13 -17.05 7.29
N ALA A 101 -13.05 -16.26 7.84
CA ALA A 101 -14.48 -16.33 7.50
C ALA A 101 -14.74 -15.91 6.05
N ALA A 102 -14.12 -14.80 5.60
CA ALA A 102 -14.31 -14.28 4.25
C ALA A 102 -13.81 -15.24 3.16
N LEU A 103 -12.73 -15.98 3.42
CA LEU A 103 -12.13 -16.90 2.45
C LEU A 103 -12.56 -18.36 2.63
N GLY A 104 -13.34 -18.68 3.68
CA GLY A 104 -13.62 -20.08 4.05
C GLY A 104 -12.36 -20.89 4.38
N ALA A 105 -11.29 -20.22 4.81
CA ALA A 105 -9.98 -20.84 4.99
C ALA A 105 -9.96 -21.79 6.21
N ARG A 106 -9.17 -22.86 6.15
CA ARG A 106 -8.98 -23.76 7.30
C ARG A 106 -8.13 -23.13 8.40
N ARG A 107 -7.08 -22.41 8.02
CA ARG A 107 -6.11 -21.75 8.92
C ARG A 107 -5.66 -20.42 8.30
N ILE A 108 -5.43 -19.44 9.16
CA ILE A 108 -4.77 -18.17 8.83
C ILE A 108 -3.56 -18.04 9.76
N GLN A 109 -2.44 -17.58 9.21
CA GLN A 109 -1.21 -17.27 9.94
C GLN A 109 -0.78 -15.86 9.53
N CYS A 110 -0.62 -14.97 10.51
CA CYS A 110 0.04 -13.68 10.29
C CYS A 110 1.55 -13.90 10.44
N PHE A 111 2.34 -13.47 9.45
CA PHE A 111 3.80 -13.61 9.47
C PHE A 111 4.51 -12.34 9.93
N ASP A 112 4.04 -11.18 9.46
CA ASP A 112 4.64 -9.87 9.76
C ASP A 112 3.55 -8.81 9.86
N THR A 113 3.85 -7.74 10.59
CA THR A 113 3.08 -6.51 10.65
C THR A 113 4.00 -5.31 10.58
N ALA A 114 3.68 -4.38 9.69
CA ALA A 114 4.38 -3.10 9.59
C ALA A 114 3.44 -1.95 9.94
N VAL A 115 3.90 -1.04 10.80
CA VAL A 115 3.23 0.24 11.04
C VAL A 115 3.74 1.25 10.02
N ARG A 116 2.81 1.85 9.24
CA ARG A 116 3.16 2.85 8.23
C ARG A 116 3.73 4.09 8.90
N ARG A 117 4.98 4.46 8.58
CA ARG A 117 5.59 5.69 9.08
C ARG A 117 4.83 6.92 8.56
N ARG A 118 4.54 7.84 9.48
CA ARG A 118 4.00 9.17 9.20
C ARG A 118 5.10 10.18 9.51
N HIS A 119 6.07 10.34 8.60
CA HIS A 119 7.07 11.39 8.75
C HIS A 119 6.57 12.68 8.07
N PRO A 120 6.76 13.87 8.63
CA PRO A 120 6.33 15.13 8.00
C PRO A 120 6.91 15.33 6.60
N GLN A 121 8.11 14.80 6.36
CA GLN A 121 8.80 14.84 5.07
C GLN A 121 8.51 13.62 4.17
N PHE A 122 7.57 12.74 4.54
CA PHE A 122 7.15 11.63 3.66
C PHE A 122 6.62 12.21 2.34
N PRO A 123 7.01 11.67 1.16
CA PRO A 123 7.62 10.35 0.91
C PRO A 123 9.16 10.30 0.89
N ILE A 124 9.88 11.30 1.41
CA ILE A 124 11.35 11.31 1.36
C ILE A 124 11.93 10.13 2.17
N HIS A 125 12.61 9.22 1.47
CA HIS A 125 13.32 8.10 2.06
C HIS A 125 14.58 8.60 2.77
N VAL A 126 14.51 8.82 4.08
CA VAL A 126 15.65 9.25 4.92
C VAL A 126 16.68 8.14 5.19
N GLY A 127 16.67 7.03 4.43
CA GLY A 127 17.65 5.93 4.54
C GLY A 127 17.70 5.17 5.88
N LYS A 128 16.78 5.44 6.82
CA LYS A 128 16.73 4.75 8.12
C LYS A 128 16.05 3.39 7.99
N ALA A 129 16.62 2.36 8.62
CA ALA A 129 16.09 1.01 8.65
C ALA A 129 14.59 0.96 8.96
N ILE A 130 13.88 0.11 8.22
CA ILE A 130 12.47 -0.18 8.46
C ILE A 130 12.38 -0.86 9.82
N ARG A 131 11.48 -0.39 10.69
CA ARG A 131 11.07 -1.15 11.87
C ARG A 131 10.18 -2.29 11.38
N THR A 132 10.77 -3.36 10.88
CA THR A 132 10.11 -4.65 10.65
C THR A 132 10.07 -5.39 11.98
N TYR A 133 8.93 -5.97 12.32
CA TYR A 133 8.73 -6.65 13.59
C TYR A 133 8.29 -8.07 13.34
N ASN A 134 9.20 -9.00 13.59
CA ASN A 134 8.85 -10.41 13.61
C ASN A 134 7.76 -10.63 14.68
N LEU A 135 6.63 -11.17 14.25
CA LEU A 135 5.63 -11.66 15.20
C LEU A 135 6.23 -12.87 15.95
N PRO A 136 6.01 -13.00 17.27
CA PRO A 136 6.44 -14.18 18.01
C PRO A 136 5.77 -15.47 17.50
#